data_AF-A0A7S6MG45-F1
#
_entry.id   AF-A0A7S6MG45-F1
#
_cell.length_a   1.000
_cell.length_b   1.000
_cell.length_c   1.000
_cell.angle_alpha   90.00
_cell.angle_beta   90.00
_cell.angle_gamma   90.00
#
_symmetry.space_group_name_H-M   'P 1'
#
loop_
_entity.id
_entity.type
_entity.pdbx_description
1 polymer ?
#
loop_
_entity_poly.entity_id
_entity_poly.type
_entity_poly.pdbx_seq_one_letter_code
_entity_poly.pdbx_strand_id
1 'polypeptide(L)'
;MKTRELINLGVPKGAAIKAAQIAAGLASDAGLSTPEIRARLREVLAAPHGFVADSVFGPLARALVPGHGPHSTHTAEAGRFIPRETPAPWRQWGENLDAASIEQMVNACQLPVAVAGALMPDAHLGYGLPIGGVLAVDNAVIPYAVGVDIACRMKMTVLDLPVSALKGQIDRLIGAIETETRFGMGATFRQPNEHDVMDDPDWSCSPVTSQHQRKAWDQLGTSGSGNHFVEFGLLTLDRADVGLEPGRYVALLSHSGSRGVGAQVAAYYSRIAMDAHPELPKHLKHLAWLDLDSHAGQEYWQAMHLMGRYAAANHAVIHRRIAKHLGADVLLDVENHHNFAWEAERGGVRSEPSATREGVRGEPPATSSATSTVRGGFDPASCFDALCKVPDASNPLVAGGSPLSPSSASRRIIIHRKGATPAGRGVLGIIPGSMASPGYLVRGRGNAASLYSASHGAGRAMSRTAARNQCSWSEAKRLLRERDVHLISAGLDEAPFAYKDIDEVMASQSDLVDVIARFDPRIVKMAPDGERAED
;
A
#
# COMPACT_ATOMS: atom_id res chain seq x y z
N MET A 1 -7.66 23.60 -28.58
CA MET A 1 -6.52 24.20 -29.32
C MET A 1 -5.33 23.24 -29.36
N LYS A 2 -4.49 23.28 -30.41
CA LYS A 2 -3.36 22.33 -30.54
C LYS A 2 -2.15 22.76 -29.70
N THR A 3 -1.37 21.81 -29.19
CA THR A 3 -0.18 22.07 -28.35
C THR A 3 0.79 23.08 -28.96
N ARG A 4 1.08 22.96 -30.27
CA ARG A 4 1.98 23.87 -30.98
C ARG A 4 1.48 25.33 -30.98
N GLU A 5 0.17 25.54 -31.03
CA GLU A 5 -0.44 26.88 -30.99
C GLU A 5 -0.31 27.51 -29.60
N LEU A 6 -0.49 26.70 -28.55
CA LEU A 6 -0.38 27.15 -27.16
C LEU A 6 1.07 27.50 -26.79
N ILE A 7 2.04 26.72 -27.27
CA ILE A 7 3.45 27.04 -27.13
C ILE A 7 3.78 28.36 -27.83
N ASN A 8 3.27 28.57 -29.05
CA ASN A 8 3.45 29.83 -29.79
C ASN A 8 2.77 31.03 -29.10
N LEU A 9 1.78 30.79 -28.24
CA LEU A 9 1.12 31.83 -27.43
C LEU A 9 1.89 32.15 -26.15
N GLY A 10 2.98 31.43 -25.85
CA GLY A 10 3.77 31.64 -24.64
C GLY A 10 3.37 30.77 -23.45
N VAL A 11 2.50 29.77 -23.64
CA VAL A 11 2.17 28.82 -22.57
C VAL A 11 3.39 27.93 -22.28
N PRO A 12 3.88 27.86 -21.02
CA PRO A 12 4.98 27.00 -20.64
C PRO A 12 4.66 25.52 -20.90
N LYS A 13 5.67 24.74 -21.27
CA LYS A 13 5.53 23.29 -21.44
C LYS A 13 5.18 22.62 -20.10
N GLY A 14 4.58 21.42 -20.14
CA GLY A 14 4.18 20.68 -18.94
C GLY A 14 2.71 20.88 -18.58
N ALA A 15 2.39 20.95 -17.28
CA ALA A 15 1.02 21.02 -16.77
C ALA A 15 0.20 22.21 -17.33
N ALA A 16 0.86 23.35 -17.58
CA ALA A 16 0.22 24.55 -18.14
C ALA A 16 -0.35 24.33 -19.57
N ILE A 17 0.26 23.47 -20.39
CA ILE A 17 -0.28 23.14 -21.72
C ILE A 17 -1.64 22.43 -21.60
N LYS A 18 -1.73 21.44 -20.71
CA LYS A 18 -2.96 20.67 -20.52
C LYS A 18 -4.05 21.54 -19.90
N ALA A 19 -3.70 22.37 -18.91
CA ALA A 19 -4.61 23.33 -18.31
C ALA A 19 -5.13 24.36 -19.35
N ALA A 20 -4.27 24.86 -20.24
CA ALA A 20 -4.68 25.74 -21.32
C ALA A 20 -5.56 25.05 -22.37
N GLN A 21 -5.35 23.77 -22.65
CA GLN A 21 -6.22 22.99 -23.55
C GLN A 21 -7.62 22.81 -22.97
N ILE A 22 -7.71 22.50 -21.68
CA ILE A 22 -8.98 22.34 -20.96
C ILE A 22 -9.72 23.68 -20.89
N ALA A 23 -9.04 24.76 -20.48
CA ALA A 23 -9.62 26.10 -20.44
C ALA A 23 -10.12 26.56 -21.82
N ALA A 24 -9.37 26.27 -22.89
CA ALA A 24 -9.78 26.57 -24.26
C ALA A 24 -10.99 25.74 -24.71
N GLY A 25 -11.14 24.49 -24.24
CA GLY A 25 -12.33 23.67 -24.50
C GLY A 25 -13.55 24.25 -23.81
N LEU A 26 -13.45 24.49 -22.50
CA LEU A 26 -14.53 25.06 -21.69
C LEU A 26 -14.98 26.45 -22.20
N ALA A 27 -14.03 27.31 -22.60
CA ALA A 27 -14.35 28.60 -23.19
C ALA A 27 -15.05 28.47 -24.54
N SER A 28 -14.68 27.49 -25.36
CA SER A 28 -15.36 27.19 -26.62
C SER A 28 -16.79 26.70 -26.39
N ASP A 29 -16.99 25.83 -25.39
CA ASP A 29 -18.31 25.31 -25.02
C ASP A 29 -19.21 26.42 -24.45
N ALA A 30 -18.61 27.44 -23.81
CA ALA A 30 -19.29 28.66 -23.38
C ALA A 30 -19.55 29.68 -24.51
N GLY A 31 -19.26 29.32 -25.77
CA GLY A 31 -19.58 30.12 -26.95
C GLY A 31 -18.52 31.15 -27.38
N LEU A 32 -17.32 31.14 -26.79
CA LEU A 32 -16.24 32.06 -27.20
C LEU A 32 -15.62 31.61 -28.53
N SER A 33 -15.35 32.57 -29.41
CA SER A 33 -14.63 32.33 -30.66
C SER A 33 -13.14 32.09 -30.42
N THR A 34 -12.47 31.39 -31.36
CA THR A 34 -11.03 31.09 -31.24
C THR A 34 -10.13 32.35 -31.04
N PRO A 35 -10.40 33.51 -31.68
CA PRO A 35 -9.68 34.75 -31.39
C PRO A 35 -9.86 35.24 -29.94
N GLU A 36 -11.07 35.15 -29.39
CA GLU A 36 -11.38 35.58 -28.01
C GLU A 36 -10.72 34.66 -26.99
N ILE A 37 -10.74 33.34 -27.23
CA ILE A 37 -10.04 32.36 -26.40
C ILE A 37 -8.54 32.66 -26.37
N ARG A 38 -7.93 33.01 -27.51
CA ARG A 38 -6.51 33.42 -27.53
C ARG A 38 -6.25 34.71 -26.75
N ALA A 39 -7.15 35.68 -26.84
CA ALA A 39 -7.02 36.93 -26.09
C ALA A 39 -7.06 36.64 -24.58
N ARG A 40 -8.04 35.86 -24.11
CA ARG A 40 -8.15 35.44 -22.71
C ARG A 40 -6.95 34.64 -22.22
N LEU A 41 -6.44 33.69 -23.00
CA LEU A 41 -5.22 32.96 -22.65
C LEU A 41 -4.01 33.89 -22.49
N ARG A 42 -3.89 34.94 -23.32
CA ARG A 42 -2.82 35.95 -23.16
C ARG A 42 -2.99 36.80 -21.91
N GLU A 43 -4.22 37.18 -21.55
CA GLU A 43 -4.51 37.90 -20.31
C GLU A 43 -4.10 37.08 -19.08
N VAL A 44 -4.44 35.78 -19.08
CA VAL A 44 -4.07 34.85 -18.01
C VAL A 44 -2.55 34.66 -17.95
N LEU A 45 -1.86 34.56 -19.09
CA LEU A 45 -0.39 34.47 -19.13
C LEU A 45 0.29 35.76 -18.65
N ALA A 46 -0.29 36.93 -18.91
CA ALA A 46 0.25 38.22 -18.52
C ALA A 46 0.02 38.55 -17.04
N ALA A 47 -1.11 38.13 -16.47
CA ALA A 47 -1.50 38.45 -15.09
C ALA A 47 -2.17 37.26 -14.38
N PRO A 48 -1.48 36.12 -14.21
CA PRO A 48 -2.12 34.86 -13.79
C PRO A 48 -2.74 34.93 -12.39
N HIS A 49 -2.19 35.74 -11.48
CA HIS A 49 -2.75 35.95 -10.14
C HIS A 49 -4.21 36.43 -10.14
N GLY A 50 -4.61 37.26 -11.12
CA GLY A 50 -5.98 37.78 -11.22
C GLY A 50 -7.02 36.76 -11.66
N PHE A 51 -6.58 35.60 -12.14
CA PHE A 51 -7.44 34.56 -12.70
C PHE A 51 -7.50 33.30 -11.83
N VAL A 52 -6.80 33.26 -10.68
CA VAL A 52 -6.73 32.06 -9.83
C VAL A 52 -8.11 31.56 -9.39
N ALA A 53 -9.07 32.45 -9.16
CA ALA A 53 -10.45 32.11 -8.78
C ALA A 53 -11.41 31.95 -9.98
N ASP A 54 -10.93 32.11 -11.22
CA ASP A 54 -11.74 32.03 -12.42
C ASP A 54 -12.19 30.57 -12.68
N SER A 55 -13.46 30.38 -13.01
CA SER A 55 -14.05 29.05 -13.20
C SER A 55 -13.58 28.34 -14.48
N VAL A 56 -13.12 29.09 -15.49
CA VAL A 56 -12.68 28.56 -16.79
C VAL A 56 -11.16 28.57 -16.90
N PHE A 57 -10.52 29.68 -16.51
CA PHE A 57 -9.08 29.90 -16.66
C PHE A 57 -8.29 29.73 -15.36
N GLY A 58 -8.95 29.55 -14.21
CA GLY A 58 -8.30 29.34 -12.92
C GLY A 58 -7.34 28.14 -12.87
N PRO A 59 -7.63 27.00 -13.51
CA PRO A 59 -6.67 25.90 -13.60
C PRO A 59 -5.37 26.29 -14.32
N LEU A 60 -5.45 27.09 -15.38
CA LEU A 60 -4.27 27.59 -16.08
C LEU A 60 -3.52 28.63 -15.23
N ALA A 61 -4.25 29.55 -14.60
CA ALA A 61 -3.68 30.55 -13.70
C ALA A 61 -2.88 29.90 -12.56
N ARG A 62 -3.45 28.88 -11.90
CA ARG A 62 -2.77 28.11 -10.83
C ARG A 62 -1.54 27.35 -11.32
N ALA A 63 -1.55 26.90 -12.57
CA ALA A 63 -0.36 26.28 -13.19
C ALA A 63 0.74 27.28 -13.57
N LEU A 64 0.45 28.59 -13.58
CA LEU A 64 1.36 29.67 -13.96
C LEU A 64 1.88 30.48 -12.77
N VAL A 65 1.19 30.46 -11.62
CA VAL A 65 1.59 31.17 -10.41
C VAL A 65 2.47 30.28 -9.52
N PRO A 66 3.74 30.65 -9.25
CA PRO A 66 4.55 30.01 -8.22
C PRO A 66 3.88 30.18 -6.85
N GLY A 67 3.68 29.08 -6.11
CA GLY A 67 3.18 29.12 -4.72
C GLY A 67 1.66 29.23 -4.54
N HIS A 68 0.85 29.05 -5.59
CA HIS A 68 -0.62 28.87 -5.46
C HIS A 68 -1.08 27.41 -5.71
N GLY A 69 -0.14 26.46 -5.75
CA GLY A 69 -0.41 25.12 -5.24
C GLY A 69 -0.49 25.24 -3.71
N PRO A 70 -1.46 24.60 -3.05
CA PRO A 70 -1.50 24.64 -1.60
C PRO A 70 -0.19 24.03 -1.08
N HIS A 71 0.50 24.80 -0.24
CA HIS A 71 1.63 24.41 0.61
C HIS A 71 2.87 23.73 0.01
N SER A 72 3.36 24.18 -1.15
CA SER A 72 4.79 24.00 -1.46
C SER A 72 5.66 25.01 -0.69
N THR A 73 5.99 24.75 0.57
CA THR A 73 7.03 25.51 1.30
C THR A 73 8.46 25.20 0.84
N HIS A 74 8.62 24.50 -0.28
CA HIS A 74 9.90 24.44 -1.00
C HIS A 74 9.81 25.41 -2.17
N THR A 75 10.29 26.62 -1.93
CA THR A 75 10.50 27.64 -2.95
C THR A 75 11.27 27.02 -4.11
N ALA A 76 10.61 26.93 -5.26
CA ALA A 76 11.20 26.57 -6.54
C ALA A 76 12.12 27.69 -7.06
N GLU A 77 13.03 28.19 -6.23
CA GLU A 77 14.12 29.02 -6.69
C GLU A 77 15.18 28.09 -7.30
N ALA A 78 15.20 28.04 -8.63
CA ALA A 78 16.18 27.39 -9.52
C ALA A 78 15.86 26.00 -10.14
N GLY A 79 14.66 25.45 -10.01
CA GLY A 79 14.28 24.21 -10.75
C GLY A 79 15.18 23.00 -10.46
N ARG A 80 15.89 23.03 -9.33
CA ARG A 80 16.83 22.02 -8.87
C ARG A 80 16.25 21.38 -7.61
N PHE A 81 16.27 20.05 -7.55
CA PHE A 81 15.92 19.33 -6.34
C PHE A 81 16.89 19.68 -5.20
N ILE A 82 16.34 20.07 -4.05
CA ILE A 82 17.08 20.33 -2.82
C ILE A 82 16.70 19.23 -1.83
N PRO A 83 17.60 18.28 -1.53
CA PRO A 83 17.34 17.27 -0.49
C PRO A 83 17.31 17.90 0.89
N ARG A 84 16.79 17.18 1.89
CA ARG A 84 16.92 17.59 3.30
C ARG A 84 18.40 17.73 3.68
N GLU A 85 18.72 18.76 4.45
CA GLU A 85 20.07 18.91 5.04
C GLU A 85 20.42 17.74 5.96
N THR A 86 19.45 17.30 6.77
CA THR A 86 19.52 16.09 7.57
C THR A 86 18.42 15.12 7.12
N PRO A 87 18.77 13.89 6.71
CA PRO A 87 17.77 12.87 6.37
C PRO A 87 16.77 12.68 7.50
N ALA A 88 15.52 12.37 7.15
CA ALA A 88 14.50 11.98 8.11
C ALA A 88 15.02 10.80 8.96
N PRO A 89 14.80 10.80 10.29
CA PRO A 89 15.20 9.70 11.15
C PRO A 89 14.55 8.40 10.71
N TRP A 90 15.31 7.32 10.69
CA TRP A 90 14.79 6.00 10.36
C TRP A 90 15.51 4.89 11.10
N ARG A 91 14.88 3.71 11.18
CA ARG A 91 15.44 2.52 11.83
C ARG A 91 15.32 1.28 10.96
N GLN A 92 16.31 0.40 11.07
CA GLN A 92 16.37 -0.89 10.41
C GLN A 92 16.15 -2.03 11.41
N TRP A 93 15.51 -3.09 10.94
CA TRP A 93 15.46 -4.40 11.58
C TRP A 93 16.11 -5.45 10.66
N GLY A 94 16.86 -6.39 11.24
CA GLY A 94 17.68 -7.37 10.51
C GLY A 94 19.08 -6.86 10.14
N GLU A 95 20.05 -7.78 10.03
CA GLU A 95 21.49 -7.44 9.88
C GLU A 95 22.08 -7.74 8.49
N ASN A 96 21.33 -8.38 7.58
CA ASN A 96 21.82 -8.81 6.24
C ASN A 96 20.91 -8.38 5.09
N LEU A 97 20.43 -7.14 5.13
CA LEU A 97 19.64 -6.57 4.03
C LEU A 97 20.54 -6.19 2.86
N ASP A 98 20.04 -6.31 1.64
CA ASP A 98 20.81 -5.92 0.46
C ASP A 98 21.04 -4.40 0.44
N ALA A 99 22.23 -3.98 0.03
CA ALA A 99 22.65 -2.58 0.07
C ALA A 99 21.77 -1.67 -0.79
N ALA A 100 21.19 -2.19 -1.88
CA ALA A 100 20.36 -1.40 -2.77
C ALA A 100 19.01 -1.06 -2.12
N SER A 101 18.42 -1.98 -1.36
CA SER A 101 17.22 -1.70 -0.55
C SER A 101 17.48 -0.67 0.55
N ILE A 102 18.63 -0.76 1.21
CA ILE A 102 19.05 0.24 2.20
C ILE A 102 19.22 1.61 1.53
N GLU A 103 19.85 1.67 0.36
CA GLU A 103 20.02 2.90 -0.42
C GLU A 103 18.67 3.50 -0.83
N GLN A 104 17.69 2.68 -1.25
CA GLN A 104 16.33 3.16 -1.53
C GLN A 104 15.68 3.80 -0.31
N MET A 105 15.87 3.23 0.88
CA MET A 105 15.38 3.80 2.13
C MET A 105 16.06 5.13 2.47
N VAL A 106 17.38 5.19 2.35
CA VAL A 106 18.16 6.42 2.56
C VAL A 106 17.69 7.53 1.61
N ASN A 107 17.50 7.21 0.33
CA ASN A 107 17.00 8.14 -0.68
C ASN A 107 15.59 8.65 -0.35
N ALA A 108 14.70 7.77 0.11
CA ALA A 108 13.36 8.16 0.56
C ALA A 108 13.40 9.12 1.75
N CYS A 109 14.29 8.88 2.71
CA CYS A 109 14.49 9.76 3.88
C CYS A 109 15.15 11.10 3.54
N GLN A 110 15.72 11.29 2.34
CA GLN A 110 16.26 12.58 1.90
C GLN A 110 15.22 13.51 1.25
N LEU A 111 14.00 13.00 0.98
CA LEU A 111 12.95 13.81 0.37
C LEU A 111 12.54 14.95 1.31
N PRO A 112 12.27 16.16 0.79
CA PRO A 112 11.84 17.29 1.63
C PRO A 112 10.61 16.97 2.49
N VAL A 113 9.66 16.21 1.92
CA VAL A 113 8.43 15.78 2.59
C VAL A 113 8.63 14.65 3.59
N ALA A 114 9.79 13.98 3.65
CA ALA A 114 10.00 12.86 4.55
C ALA A 114 10.09 13.30 6.02
N VAL A 115 9.42 12.55 6.89
CA VAL A 115 9.34 12.85 8.33
C VAL A 115 10.01 11.76 9.17
N ALA A 116 9.76 10.49 8.87
CA ALA A 116 10.43 9.35 9.50
C ALA A 116 10.36 8.10 8.63
N GLY A 117 11.16 7.09 8.95
CA GLY A 117 11.18 5.85 8.19
C GLY A 117 11.44 4.60 9.03
N ALA A 118 11.05 3.43 8.50
CA ALA A 118 11.43 2.13 9.03
C ALA A 118 11.68 1.13 7.90
N LEU A 119 12.64 0.23 8.10
CA LEU A 119 12.99 -0.82 7.14
C LEU A 119 12.91 -2.19 7.82
N MET A 120 12.04 -3.06 7.30
CA MET A 120 11.71 -4.36 7.88
C MET A 120 12.73 -5.45 7.44
N PRO A 121 12.87 -6.57 8.19
CA PRO A 121 13.84 -7.64 7.88
C PRO A 121 13.63 -8.36 6.53
N ASP A 122 12.41 -8.35 6.03
CA ASP A 122 12.03 -8.89 4.72
C ASP A 122 12.34 -7.95 3.55
N ALA A 123 12.96 -6.80 3.82
CA ALA A 123 13.15 -5.78 2.80
C ALA A 123 13.99 -6.21 1.60
N HIS A 124 13.54 -5.84 0.41
CA HIS A 124 14.19 -6.16 -0.86
C HIS A 124 13.85 -5.10 -1.92
N LEU A 125 14.60 -5.12 -3.02
CA LEU A 125 14.56 -4.06 -4.03
C LEU A 125 13.15 -3.86 -4.60
N GLY A 126 12.69 -2.61 -4.58
CA GLY A 126 11.40 -2.19 -5.14
C GLY A 126 11.53 -1.03 -6.13
N TYR A 127 10.41 -0.34 -6.37
CA TYR A 127 10.37 0.93 -7.12
C TYR A 127 10.19 2.13 -6.19
N GLY A 128 11.15 3.04 -6.13
CA GLY A 128 11.09 4.17 -5.19
C GLY A 128 11.41 3.72 -3.77
N LEU A 129 10.38 3.48 -2.95
CA LEU A 129 10.53 2.85 -1.63
C LEU A 129 10.86 1.34 -1.81
N PRO A 130 11.76 0.75 -1.01
CA PRO A 130 11.99 -0.69 -1.03
C PRO A 130 10.72 -1.43 -0.56
N ILE A 131 10.53 -2.67 -1.02
CA ILE A 131 9.56 -3.57 -0.39
C ILE A 131 10.11 -3.88 1.00
N GLY A 132 9.26 -3.93 2.04
CA GLY A 132 9.67 -3.90 3.45
C GLY A 132 9.92 -2.49 3.99
N GLY A 133 9.69 -1.44 3.19
CA GLY A 133 9.87 -0.05 3.58
C GLY A 133 8.60 0.58 4.16
N VAL A 134 8.78 1.43 5.18
CA VAL A 134 7.73 2.28 5.76
C VAL A 134 8.21 3.71 5.79
N LEU A 135 7.44 4.65 5.24
CA LEU A 135 7.82 6.06 5.13
C LEU A 135 6.69 6.97 5.59
N ALA A 136 6.93 7.74 6.64
CA ALA A 136 6.06 8.85 7.04
C ALA A 136 6.46 10.12 6.29
N VAL A 137 5.48 10.81 5.70
CA VAL A 137 5.66 12.07 4.98
C VAL A 137 4.67 13.14 5.45
N ASP A 138 5.04 14.40 5.29
CA ASP A 138 4.23 15.57 5.65
C ASP A 138 3.32 15.97 4.49
N ASN A 139 2.01 15.94 4.73
CA ASN A 139 0.92 16.41 3.87
C ASN A 139 1.02 15.99 2.39
N ALA A 140 1.58 14.82 2.13
CA ALA A 140 1.84 14.33 0.79
C ALA A 140 1.57 12.84 0.69
N VAL A 141 1.41 12.35 -0.53
CA VAL A 141 1.27 10.94 -0.83
C VAL A 141 2.15 10.57 -2.02
N ILE A 142 2.91 9.48 -1.90
CA ILE A 142 3.85 8.99 -2.91
C ILE A 142 3.28 7.68 -3.49
N PRO A 143 2.70 7.69 -4.71
CA PRO A 143 2.03 6.52 -5.26
C PRO A 143 2.89 5.24 -5.32
N TYR A 144 4.17 5.36 -5.69
CA TYR A 144 5.06 4.20 -5.73
C TYR A 144 5.56 3.74 -4.35
N ALA A 145 5.43 4.58 -3.31
CA ALA A 145 5.65 4.17 -1.92
C ALA A 145 4.43 3.46 -1.32
N VAL A 146 3.26 3.57 -1.94
CA VAL A 146 2.12 2.66 -1.69
C VAL A 146 2.37 1.32 -2.39
N GLY A 147 2.79 1.37 -3.65
CA GLY A 147 3.02 0.19 -4.48
C GLY A 147 2.08 0.13 -5.69
N VAL A 148 2.43 -0.72 -6.66
CA VAL A 148 1.66 -0.89 -7.90
C VAL A 148 0.38 -1.69 -7.67
N ASP A 149 0.45 -2.77 -6.89
CA ASP A 149 -0.74 -3.47 -6.40
C ASP A 149 -1.22 -2.83 -5.10
N ILE A 150 -2.02 -1.77 -5.27
CA ILE A 150 -2.58 -0.99 -4.18
C ILE A 150 -3.42 -1.91 -3.29
N ALA A 151 -3.20 -1.83 -1.99
CA ALA A 151 -3.87 -2.59 -0.96
C ALA A 151 -3.83 -4.11 -1.15
N CYS A 152 -2.77 -4.62 -1.80
CA CYS A 152 -2.41 -6.03 -1.71
C CYS A 152 -2.42 -6.46 -0.24
N ARG A 153 -3.04 -7.61 0.04
CA ARG A 153 -3.44 -8.04 1.37
C ARG A 153 -3.45 -9.54 1.54
N MET A 154 -3.34 -9.93 2.80
CA MET A 154 -3.56 -11.29 3.28
C MET A 154 -4.95 -11.41 3.89
N LYS A 155 -5.61 -12.54 3.68
CA LYS A 155 -6.82 -12.93 4.44
C LYS A 155 -6.73 -14.38 4.88
N MET A 156 -6.94 -14.63 6.16
CA MET A 156 -7.01 -15.96 6.75
C MET A 156 -8.42 -16.20 7.30
N THR A 157 -8.96 -17.38 7.01
CA THR A 157 -10.19 -17.87 7.61
C THR A 157 -9.94 -19.24 8.22
N VAL A 158 -10.26 -19.41 9.49
CA VAL A 158 -10.28 -20.72 10.15
C VAL A 158 -11.64 -21.34 9.96
N LEU A 159 -11.66 -22.57 9.45
CA LEU A 159 -12.88 -23.30 9.10
C LEU A 159 -13.15 -24.40 10.12
N ASP A 160 -14.42 -24.69 10.36
CA ASP A 160 -14.91 -25.78 11.21
C ASP A 160 -14.75 -27.19 10.57
N LEU A 161 -13.68 -27.38 9.79
CA LEU A 161 -13.37 -28.65 9.13
C LEU A 161 -12.44 -29.50 10.00
N PRO A 162 -12.61 -30.83 9.99
CA PRO A 162 -11.67 -31.71 10.69
C PRO A 162 -10.30 -31.65 10.01
N VAL A 163 -9.22 -31.61 10.80
CA VAL A 163 -7.83 -31.58 10.29
C VAL A 163 -7.53 -32.76 9.35
N SER A 164 -8.23 -33.89 9.49
CA SER A 164 -8.13 -35.03 8.58
C SER A 164 -8.53 -34.69 7.14
N ALA A 165 -9.32 -33.63 6.90
CA ALA A 165 -9.69 -33.16 5.56
C ALA A 165 -8.47 -32.76 4.72
N LEU A 166 -7.40 -32.22 5.34
CA LEU A 166 -6.15 -31.85 4.66
C LEU A 166 -5.42 -33.05 4.02
N LYS A 167 -5.80 -34.29 4.37
CA LYS A 167 -5.25 -35.53 3.79
C LYS A 167 -6.32 -36.37 3.11
N GLY A 168 -7.45 -36.59 3.77
CA GLY A 168 -8.52 -37.46 3.31
C GLY A 168 -9.51 -36.82 2.33
N GLN A 169 -9.46 -35.50 2.14
CA GLN A 169 -10.40 -34.76 1.28
C GLN A 169 -9.68 -33.73 0.39
N ILE A 170 -8.43 -34.00 0.00
CA ILE A 170 -7.62 -33.08 -0.81
C ILE A 170 -8.35 -32.68 -2.10
N ASP A 171 -8.92 -33.63 -2.84
CA ASP A 171 -9.61 -33.34 -4.11
C ASP A 171 -10.81 -32.40 -3.91
N ARG A 172 -11.52 -32.51 -2.78
CA ARG A 172 -12.63 -31.62 -2.42
C ARG A 172 -12.13 -30.19 -2.16
N LEU A 173 -11.01 -30.05 -1.46
CA LEU A 173 -10.40 -28.75 -1.17
C LEU A 173 -9.82 -28.10 -2.43
N ILE A 174 -9.15 -28.87 -3.29
CA ILE A 174 -8.67 -28.41 -4.60
C ILE A 174 -9.86 -27.95 -5.45
N GLY A 175 -10.91 -28.77 -5.54
CA GLY A 175 -12.13 -28.46 -6.30
C GLY A 175 -12.80 -27.16 -5.85
N ALA A 176 -12.79 -26.86 -4.55
CA ALA A 176 -13.31 -25.60 -4.03
C ALA A 176 -12.46 -24.40 -4.49
N ILE A 177 -11.13 -24.49 -4.45
CA ILE A 177 -10.26 -23.41 -4.95
C ILE A 177 -10.49 -23.20 -6.45
N GLU A 178 -10.44 -24.27 -7.25
CA GLU A 178 -10.52 -24.17 -8.72
C GLU A 178 -11.88 -23.71 -9.22
N THR A 179 -12.94 -24.01 -8.48
CA THR A 179 -14.30 -23.59 -8.81
C THR A 179 -14.55 -22.14 -8.41
N GLU A 180 -14.08 -21.72 -7.24
CA GLU A 180 -14.52 -20.47 -6.59
C GLU A 180 -13.57 -19.27 -6.74
N THR A 181 -12.33 -19.47 -7.21
CA THR A 181 -11.43 -18.37 -7.60
C THR A 181 -10.79 -18.63 -8.96
N ARG A 182 -10.18 -17.60 -9.55
CA ARG A 182 -9.45 -17.67 -10.82
C ARG A 182 -8.06 -17.06 -10.68
N PHE A 183 -7.11 -17.62 -11.41
CA PHE A 183 -5.72 -17.19 -11.47
C PHE A 183 -5.35 -16.79 -12.90
N GLY A 184 -4.27 -16.03 -13.03
CA GLY A 184 -3.77 -15.50 -14.30
C GLY A 184 -4.20 -14.06 -14.55
N MET A 185 -3.42 -13.36 -15.37
CA MET A 185 -3.71 -11.97 -15.70
C MET A 185 -5.01 -11.85 -16.50
N GLY A 186 -5.86 -10.90 -16.10
CA GLY A 186 -7.11 -10.64 -16.80
C GLY A 186 -8.16 -11.77 -16.66
N ALA A 187 -7.94 -12.73 -15.77
CA ALA A 187 -8.94 -13.73 -15.44
C ALA A 187 -10.22 -13.07 -14.90
N THR A 188 -11.37 -13.57 -15.35
CA THR A 188 -12.70 -13.05 -14.99
C THR A 188 -13.69 -14.19 -14.74
N PHE A 189 -14.83 -13.84 -14.16
CA PHE A 189 -15.99 -14.73 -14.10
C PHE A 189 -16.97 -14.44 -15.23
N ARG A 190 -17.56 -15.50 -15.79
CA ARG A 190 -18.65 -15.36 -16.79
C ARG A 190 -19.87 -14.66 -16.20
N GLN A 191 -20.19 -14.96 -14.95
CA GLN A 191 -21.19 -14.24 -14.15
C GLN A 191 -20.42 -13.46 -13.09
N PRO A 192 -20.45 -12.12 -13.13
CA PRO A 192 -19.75 -11.30 -12.14
C PRO A 192 -20.20 -11.63 -10.72
N ASN A 193 -19.28 -11.48 -9.77
CA ASN A 193 -19.59 -11.64 -8.36
C ASN A 193 -20.26 -10.37 -7.83
N GLU A 194 -21.19 -10.53 -6.89
CA GLU A 194 -21.87 -9.43 -6.22
C GLU A 194 -21.21 -9.08 -4.90
N HIS A 195 -21.01 -7.77 -4.69
CA HIS A 195 -20.58 -7.16 -3.44
C HIS A 195 -20.84 -5.65 -3.48
N ASP A 196 -21.27 -5.08 -2.35
CA ASP A 196 -21.60 -3.65 -2.18
C ASP A 196 -20.46 -2.67 -2.57
N VAL A 197 -19.23 -3.17 -2.76
CA VAL A 197 -18.11 -2.34 -3.20
C VAL A 197 -18.28 -1.87 -4.63
N MET A 198 -19.10 -2.57 -5.42
CA MET A 198 -19.37 -2.18 -6.81
C MET A 198 -20.32 -0.98 -6.89
N ASP A 199 -21.09 -0.71 -5.83
CA ASP A 199 -21.98 0.44 -5.68
C ASP A 199 -21.29 1.63 -4.97
N ASP A 200 -20.00 1.50 -4.66
CA ASP A 200 -19.23 2.55 -3.98
C ASP A 200 -19.18 3.82 -4.84
N PRO A 201 -19.59 4.99 -4.30
CA PRO A 201 -19.62 6.23 -5.08
C PRO A 201 -18.24 6.67 -5.56
N ASP A 202 -17.16 6.25 -4.88
CA ASP A 202 -15.79 6.62 -5.24
C ASP A 202 -15.35 5.99 -6.57
N TRP A 203 -16.09 5.02 -7.14
CA TRP A 203 -15.85 4.62 -8.54
C TRP A 203 -15.88 5.83 -9.49
N SER A 204 -16.64 6.87 -9.16
CA SER A 204 -16.74 8.11 -9.92
C SER A 204 -15.73 9.21 -9.52
N CYS A 205 -14.83 8.97 -8.54
CA CYS A 205 -13.91 10.00 -8.04
C CYS A 205 -12.86 10.45 -9.07
N SER A 206 -12.57 9.63 -10.08
CA SER A 206 -11.60 9.94 -11.12
C SER A 206 -11.94 9.26 -12.46
N PRO A 207 -11.39 9.74 -13.59
CA PRO A 207 -11.55 9.07 -14.87
C PRO A 207 -10.99 7.64 -14.86
N VAL A 208 -9.89 7.39 -14.15
CA VAL A 208 -9.24 6.07 -14.14
C VAL A 208 -10.06 5.06 -13.34
N THR A 209 -10.70 5.44 -12.23
CA THR A 209 -11.59 4.54 -11.49
C THR A 209 -12.86 4.27 -12.29
N SER A 210 -13.45 5.32 -12.88
CA SER A 210 -14.73 5.22 -13.59
C SER A 210 -14.62 4.31 -14.82
N GLN A 211 -13.56 4.46 -15.60
CA GLN A 211 -13.31 3.65 -16.80
C GLN A 211 -13.06 2.17 -16.50
N HIS A 212 -12.60 1.86 -15.28
CA HIS A 212 -12.20 0.50 -14.91
C HIS A 212 -13.16 -0.21 -13.95
N GLN A 213 -14.26 0.41 -13.52
CA GLN A 213 -15.26 -0.21 -12.65
C GLN A 213 -15.79 -1.53 -13.23
N ARG A 214 -16.14 -1.57 -14.52
CA ARG A 214 -16.64 -2.80 -15.14
C ARG A 214 -15.60 -3.92 -15.12
N LYS A 215 -14.34 -3.59 -15.44
CA LYS A 215 -13.22 -4.53 -15.38
C LYS A 215 -13.01 -5.03 -13.94
N ALA A 216 -13.09 -4.15 -12.95
CA ALA A 216 -13.05 -4.54 -11.55
C ALA A 216 -14.15 -5.55 -11.21
N TRP A 217 -15.39 -5.28 -11.65
CA TRP A 217 -16.51 -6.18 -11.42
C TRP A 217 -16.28 -7.57 -12.02
N ASP A 218 -15.83 -7.63 -13.27
CA ASP A 218 -15.57 -8.89 -13.96
C ASP A 218 -14.43 -9.70 -13.26
N GLN A 219 -13.52 -9.01 -12.56
CA GLN A 219 -12.38 -9.59 -11.82
C GLN A 219 -12.64 -9.81 -10.33
N LEU A 220 -13.80 -9.40 -9.79
CA LEU A 220 -14.09 -9.52 -8.37
C LEU A 220 -14.17 -11.01 -7.97
N GLY A 221 -13.43 -11.39 -6.93
CA GLY A 221 -13.28 -12.78 -6.47
C GLY A 221 -12.14 -13.54 -7.16
N THR A 222 -11.19 -12.87 -7.81
CA THR A 222 -10.04 -13.52 -8.47
C THR A 222 -8.74 -13.33 -7.68
N SER A 223 -7.83 -14.29 -7.79
CA SER A 223 -6.53 -14.28 -7.09
C SER A 223 -5.44 -13.61 -7.93
N GLY A 224 -5.43 -13.80 -9.24
CA GLY A 224 -4.42 -13.18 -10.13
C GLY A 224 -3.16 -13.98 -10.37
N SER A 225 -2.03 -13.27 -10.54
CA SER A 225 -0.73 -13.84 -10.88
C SER A 225 0.41 -13.27 -10.02
N GLY A 226 1.64 -13.67 -10.29
CA GLY A 226 2.80 -13.34 -9.46
C GLY A 226 2.77 -14.11 -8.14
N ASN A 227 3.02 -13.40 -7.04
CA ASN A 227 3.07 -13.99 -5.69
C ASN A 227 1.68 -14.18 -5.06
N HIS A 228 0.61 -13.99 -5.80
CA HIS A 228 -0.76 -14.19 -5.33
C HIS A 228 -1.10 -15.68 -5.25
N PHE A 229 -1.76 -16.07 -4.16
CA PHE A 229 -2.05 -17.47 -3.87
C PHE A 229 -3.37 -17.66 -3.13
N VAL A 230 -3.84 -18.91 -3.15
CA VAL A 230 -4.84 -19.44 -2.23
C VAL A 230 -4.34 -20.77 -1.71
N GLU A 231 -4.35 -20.94 -0.40
CA GLU A 231 -3.78 -22.09 0.28
C GLU A 231 -4.71 -22.63 1.37
N PHE A 232 -4.81 -23.96 1.46
CA PHE A 232 -5.24 -24.60 2.69
C PHE A 232 -4.03 -25.05 3.48
N GLY A 233 -4.09 -24.89 4.79
CA GLY A 233 -3.03 -25.30 5.68
C GLY A 233 -3.53 -25.63 7.08
N LEU A 234 -2.58 -26.05 7.88
CA LEU A 234 -2.76 -26.37 9.28
C LEU A 234 -2.41 -25.16 10.13
N LEU A 235 -3.39 -24.58 10.82
CA LEU A 235 -3.14 -23.56 11.83
C LEU A 235 -3.00 -24.23 13.19
N THR A 236 -1.88 -23.98 13.88
CA THR A 236 -1.59 -24.52 15.22
C THR A 236 -1.53 -23.38 16.22
N LEU A 237 -2.39 -23.45 17.25
CA LEU A 237 -2.42 -22.54 18.39
C LEU A 237 -1.99 -23.30 19.65
N ASP A 238 -0.97 -22.78 20.34
CA ASP A 238 -0.46 -23.39 21.57
C ASP A 238 -1.23 -22.94 22.83
N ARG A 239 -1.96 -21.84 22.74
CA ARG A 239 -2.73 -21.24 23.83
C ARG A 239 -4.05 -20.66 23.32
N ALA A 240 -5.02 -20.53 24.21
CA ALA A 240 -6.29 -19.89 23.90
C ALA A 240 -6.05 -18.41 23.56
N ASP A 241 -6.48 -17.99 22.38
CA ASP A 241 -6.36 -16.63 21.88
C ASP A 241 -7.29 -16.42 20.68
N VAL A 242 -7.58 -15.17 20.30
CA VAL A 242 -8.41 -14.82 19.13
C VAL A 242 -9.75 -15.57 19.05
N GLY A 243 -10.33 -15.91 20.20
CA GLY A 243 -11.59 -16.65 20.30
C GLY A 243 -11.48 -18.15 19.99
N LEU A 244 -10.28 -18.70 19.87
CA LEU A 244 -10.01 -20.11 19.62
C LEU A 244 -9.29 -20.75 20.82
N GLU A 245 -9.61 -22.02 21.08
CA GLU A 245 -8.92 -22.85 22.07
C GLU A 245 -7.55 -23.32 21.54
N PRO A 246 -6.64 -23.78 22.42
CA PRO A 246 -5.41 -24.44 21.98
C PRO A 246 -5.73 -25.65 21.12
N GLY A 247 -5.10 -25.78 19.95
CA GLY A 247 -5.42 -26.84 19.03
C GLY A 247 -4.91 -26.66 17.62
N ARG A 248 -5.43 -27.51 16.74
CA ARG A 248 -5.06 -27.59 15.33
C ARG A 248 -6.31 -27.43 14.49
N TYR A 249 -6.26 -26.53 13.52
CA TYR A 249 -7.41 -26.14 12.71
C TYR A 249 -7.07 -26.15 11.22
N VAL A 250 -8.09 -26.33 10.39
CA VAL A 250 -7.98 -26.10 8.95
C VAL A 250 -8.15 -24.60 8.71
N ALA A 251 -7.16 -23.98 8.08
CA ALA A 251 -7.23 -22.58 7.70
C ALA A 251 -7.10 -22.43 6.18
N LEU A 252 -7.88 -21.50 5.63
CA LEU A 252 -7.78 -20.97 4.28
C LEU A 252 -7.02 -19.65 4.35
N LEU A 253 -5.92 -19.54 3.61
CA LEU A 253 -5.14 -18.32 3.46
C LEU A 253 -5.18 -17.88 2.01
N SER A 254 -5.41 -16.59 1.76
CA SER A 254 -5.27 -16.02 0.42
C SER A 254 -4.44 -14.75 0.44
N HIS A 255 -3.73 -14.52 -0.68
CA HIS A 255 -2.93 -13.35 -0.96
C HIS A 255 -3.32 -12.82 -2.34
N SER A 256 -3.83 -11.60 -2.40
CA SER A 256 -4.23 -10.89 -3.62
C SER A 256 -4.39 -9.40 -3.29
N GLY A 257 -4.72 -8.59 -4.30
CA GLY A 257 -4.86 -7.15 -4.15
C GLY A 257 -5.98 -6.57 -4.99
N SER A 258 -5.79 -5.32 -5.42
CA SER A 258 -6.78 -4.59 -6.23
C SER A 258 -6.69 -4.90 -7.73
N ARG A 259 -5.92 -5.94 -8.07
CA ARG A 259 -5.81 -6.54 -9.40
C ARG A 259 -5.29 -5.51 -10.42
N GLY A 260 -5.55 -5.76 -11.70
CA GLY A 260 -5.16 -4.84 -12.77
C GLY A 260 -5.81 -3.45 -12.70
N VAL A 261 -6.79 -3.20 -11.84
CA VAL A 261 -7.36 -1.85 -11.65
C VAL A 261 -6.49 -1.01 -10.73
N GLY A 262 -6.03 -1.58 -9.61
CA GLY A 262 -5.04 -0.94 -8.74
C GLY A 262 -3.77 -0.51 -9.47
N ALA A 263 -3.22 -1.42 -10.28
CA ALA A 263 -2.04 -1.13 -11.09
C ALA A 263 -2.25 0.06 -12.04
N GLN A 264 -3.45 0.21 -12.60
CA GLN A 264 -3.77 1.33 -13.48
C GLN A 264 -3.94 2.65 -12.72
N VAL A 265 -4.55 2.62 -11.53
CA VAL A 265 -4.62 3.78 -10.62
C VAL A 265 -3.21 4.21 -10.22
N ALA A 266 -2.37 3.27 -9.76
CA ALA A 266 -0.99 3.53 -9.38
C ALA A 266 -0.19 4.15 -10.54
N ALA A 267 -0.26 3.57 -11.74
CA ALA A 267 0.46 4.07 -12.91
C ALA A 267 -0.01 5.47 -13.34
N TYR A 268 -1.32 5.74 -13.27
CA TYR A 268 -1.91 7.03 -13.62
C TYR A 268 -1.40 8.15 -12.70
N TYR A 269 -1.54 7.97 -11.38
CA TYR A 269 -1.15 9.00 -10.41
C TYR A 269 0.36 9.09 -10.22
N SER A 270 1.11 8.00 -10.40
CA SER A 270 2.57 8.05 -10.44
C SER A 270 3.08 8.95 -11.57
N ARG A 271 2.45 8.90 -12.75
CA ARG A 271 2.81 9.80 -13.86
C ARG A 271 2.55 11.25 -13.51
N ILE A 272 1.39 11.56 -12.91
CA ILE A 272 1.05 12.91 -12.48
C ILE A 272 2.07 13.42 -11.45
N ALA A 273 2.42 12.60 -10.46
CA ALA A 273 3.44 12.94 -9.48
C ALA A 273 4.80 13.22 -10.12
N MET A 274 5.26 12.34 -11.03
CA MET A 274 6.54 12.49 -11.73
C MET A 274 6.59 13.75 -12.62
N ASP A 275 5.47 14.11 -13.24
CA ASP A 275 5.32 15.31 -14.06
C ASP A 275 5.26 16.59 -13.19
N ALA A 276 4.72 16.51 -11.98
CA ALA A 276 4.66 17.61 -11.01
C ALA A 276 6.03 17.97 -10.40
N HIS A 277 6.98 17.03 -10.43
CA HIS A 277 8.31 17.18 -9.82
C HIS A 277 9.46 17.09 -10.84
N PRO A 278 9.49 17.88 -11.94
CA PRO A 278 10.52 17.80 -13.00
C PRO A 278 11.96 17.95 -12.48
N GLU A 279 12.14 18.63 -11.35
CA GLU A 279 13.41 18.87 -10.67
C GLU A 279 14.04 17.60 -10.07
N LEU A 280 13.25 16.55 -9.81
CA LEU A 280 13.76 15.30 -9.23
C LEU A 280 14.77 14.60 -10.17
N PRO A 281 15.95 14.20 -9.66
CA PRO A 281 16.87 13.34 -10.39
C PRO A 281 16.21 12.05 -10.85
N LYS A 282 16.69 11.47 -11.97
CA LYS A 282 16.13 10.24 -12.56
C LYS A 282 16.00 9.08 -11.56
N HIS A 283 16.97 8.91 -10.66
CA HIS A 283 16.96 7.84 -9.66
C HIS A 283 15.93 8.06 -8.53
N LEU A 284 15.47 9.30 -8.31
CA LEU A 284 14.43 9.64 -7.33
C LEU A 284 13.05 9.82 -7.95
N LYS A 285 12.89 9.64 -9.27
CA LYS A 285 11.61 9.90 -9.94
C LYS A 285 10.45 9.04 -9.41
N HIS A 286 10.73 7.80 -9.02
CA HIS A 286 9.72 6.94 -8.39
C HIS A 286 9.39 7.34 -6.94
N LEU A 287 10.01 8.38 -6.39
CA LEU A 287 9.66 8.97 -5.10
C LEU A 287 8.92 10.30 -5.24
N ALA A 288 8.51 10.68 -6.47
CA ALA A 288 7.68 11.85 -6.69
C ALA A 288 6.34 11.73 -5.94
N TRP A 289 5.88 12.84 -5.36
CA TRP A 289 4.69 12.89 -4.52
C TRP A 289 3.57 13.74 -5.14
N LEU A 290 2.39 13.62 -4.54
CA LEU A 290 1.26 14.51 -4.73
C LEU A 290 1.01 15.20 -3.40
N ASP A 291 0.93 16.53 -3.41
CA ASP A 291 0.47 17.29 -2.25
C ASP A 291 -0.99 16.95 -1.97
N LEU A 292 -1.33 16.61 -0.73
CA LEU A 292 -2.68 16.21 -0.39
C LEU A 292 -3.68 17.36 -0.47
N ASP A 293 -3.28 18.61 -0.41
CA ASP A 293 -4.22 19.73 -0.63
C ASP A 293 -4.48 19.98 -2.13
N SER A 294 -3.69 19.36 -3.02
CA SER A 294 -3.92 19.43 -4.46
C SER A 294 -5.09 18.55 -4.90
N HIS A 295 -5.75 18.93 -5.99
CA HIS A 295 -6.80 18.12 -6.61
C HIS A 295 -6.33 16.70 -6.95
N ALA A 296 -5.14 16.56 -7.53
CA ALA A 296 -4.57 15.26 -7.87
C ALA A 296 -4.26 14.41 -6.62
N GLY A 297 -3.80 15.04 -5.54
CA GLY A 297 -3.59 14.36 -4.26
C GLY A 297 -4.89 13.85 -3.65
N GLN A 298 -5.94 14.68 -3.64
CA GLN A 298 -7.27 14.29 -3.15
C GLN A 298 -7.89 13.16 -3.99
N GLU A 299 -7.83 13.25 -5.32
CA GLU A 299 -8.34 12.17 -6.18
C GLU A 299 -7.55 10.87 -5.98
N TYR A 300 -6.22 10.93 -5.91
CA TYR A 300 -5.42 9.71 -5.67
C TYR A 300 -5.75 9.11 -4.30
N TRP A 301 -5.91 9.94 -3.27
CA TRP A 301 -6.27 9.48 -1.93
C TRP A 301 -7.59 8.71 -1.95
N GLN A 302 -8.64 9.28 -2.56
CA GLN A 302 -9.93 8.61 -2.71
C GLN A 302 -9.83 7.32 -3.54
N ALA A 303 -9.15 7.37 -4.69
CA ALA A 303 -8.96 6.21 -5.56
C ALA A 303 -8.17 5.09 -4.86
N MET A 304 -7.13 5.42 -4.10
CA MET A 304 -6.36 4.47 -3.31
C MET A 304 -7.23 3.80 -2.24
N HIS A 305 -8.04 4.57 -1.51
CA HIS A 305 -8.97 4.04 -0.51
C HIS A 305 -10.06 3.15 -1.13
N LEU A 306 -10.59 3.51 -2.30
CA LEU A 306 -11.48 2.64 -3.09
C LEU A 306 -10.80 1.32 -3.44
N MET A 307 -9.55 1.35 -3.91
CA MET A 307 -8.78 0.12 -4.19
C MET A 307 -8.57 -0.73 -2.93
N GLY A 308 -8.40 -0.08 -1.77
CA GLY A 308 -8.40 -0.73 -0.46
C GLY A 308 -9.66 -1.53 -0.17
N ARG A 309 -10.83 -0.88 -0.31
CA ARG A 309 -12.13 -1.53 -0.11
C ARG A 309 -12.40 -2.62 -1.13
N TYR A 310 -12.03 -2.40 -2.39
CA TYR A 310 -12.15 -3.40 -3.46
C TYR A 310 -11.28 -4.63 -3.20
N ALA A 311 -10.03 -4.46 -2.78
CA ALA A 311 -9.16 -5.58 -2.41
C ALA A 311 -9.75 -6.39 -1.23
N ALA A 312 -10.26 -5.72 -0.20
CA ALA A 312 -10.94 -6.40 0.91
C ALA A 312 -12.17 -7.20 0.44
N ALA A 313 -13.02 -6.59 -0.39
CA ALA A 313 -14.18 -7.24 -0.98
C ALA A 313 -13.80 -8.44 -1.87
N ASN A 314 -12.72 -8.34 -2.63
CA ASN A 314 -12.21 -9.42 -3.46
C ASN A 314 -11.89 -10.66 -2.62
N HIS A 315 -11.17 -10.49 -1.50
CA HIS A 315 -10.89 -11.57 -0.57
C HIS A 315 -12.14 -12.09 0.16
N ALA A 316 -13.05 -11.20 0.57
CA ALA A 316 -14.32 -11.58 1.19
C ALA A 316 -15.14 -12.49 0.26
N VAL A 317 -15.20 -12.18 -1.04
CA VAL A 317 -15.85 -13.02 -2.04
C VAL A 317 -15.18 -14.38 -2.16
N ILE A 318 -13.83 -14.44 -2.28
CA ILE A 318 -13.08 -15.71 -2.37
C ILE A 318 -13.39 -16.60 -1.16
N HIS A 319 -13.21 -16.08 0.05
CA HIS A 319 -13.37 -16.84 1.28
C HIS A 319 -14.83 -17.29 1.51
N ARG A 320 -15.79 -16.39 1.31
CA ARG A 320 -17.23 -16.72 1.41
C ARG A 320 -17.63 -17.84 0.45
N ARG A 321 -17.18 -17.76 -0.80
CA ARG A 321 -17.54 -18.74 -1.83
C ARG A 321 -16.90 -20.11 -1.54
N ILE A 322 -15.63 -20.14 -1.17
CA ILE A 322 -14.92 -21.38 -0.80
C ILE A 322 -15.56 -22.02 0.45
N ALA A 323 -15.81 -21.24 1.52
CA ALA A 323 -16.45 -21.75 2.73
C ALA A 323 -17.85 -22.32 2.43
N LYS A 324 -18.65 -21.60 1.63
CA LYS A 324 -19.97 -22.06 1.16
C LYS A 324 -19.88 -23.34 0.32
N HIS A 325 -18.93 -23.43 -0.60
CA HIS A 325 -18.69 -24.62 -1.43
C HIS A 325 -18.38 -25.84 -0.55
N LEU A 326 -17.61 -25.62 0.52
CA LEU A 326 -17.25 -26.66 1.49
C LEU A 326 -18.34 -26.91 2.54
N GLY A 327 -19.41 -26.11 2.59
CA GLY A 327 -20.42 -26.19 3.66
C GLY A 327 -19.81 -26.07 5.04
N ALA A 328 -18.79 -25.21 5.19
CA ALA A 328 -18.04 -24.99 6.41
C ALA A 328 -18.40 -23.63 7.03
N ASP A 329 -18.51 -23.60 8.36
CA ASP A 329 -18.61 -22.37 9.15
C ASP A 329 -17.24 -21.74 9.37
N VAL A 330 -17.25 -20.43 9.57
CA VAL A 330 -16.06 -19.61 9.83
C VAL A 330 -15.90 -19.39 11.33
N LEU A 331 -14.80 -19.91 11.89
CA LEU A 331 -14.46 -19.78 13.31
C LEU A 331 -13.66 -18.50 13.61
N LEU A 332 -12.83 -18.07 12.66
CA LEU A 332 -12.00 -16.87 12.77
C LEU A 332 -11.83 -16.27 11.37
N ASP A 333 -11.85 -14.94 11.28
CA ASP A 333 -11.56 -14.17 10.08
C ASP A 333 -10.56 -13.05 10.43
N VAL A 334 -9.40 -13.05 9.79
CA VAL A 334 -8.32 -12.07 9.98
C VAL A 334 -7.80 -11.62 8.62
N GLU A 335 -7.49 -10.33 8.50
CA GLU A 335 -6.90 -9.76 7.29
C GLU A 335 -6.00 -8.57 7.60
N ASN A 336 -5.03 -8.32 6.73
CA ASN A 336 -4.14 -7.16 6.80
C ASN A 336 -3.65 -6.78 5.39
N HIS A 337 -3.63 -5.49 5.10
CA HIS A 337 -3.01 -4.96 3.88
C HIS A 337 -1.50 -4.77 4.09
N HIS A 338 -0.72 -4.76 3.02
CA HIS A 338 0.72 -4.50 3.08
C HIS A 338 1.26 -3.52 2.04
N ASN A 339 0.40 -2.97 1.19
CA ASN A 339 0.71 -1.90 0.22
C ASN A 339 -0.31 -0.77 0.36
N PHE A 340 -0.13 0.14 1.30
CA PHE A 340 -1.15 1.15 1.59
C PHE A 340 -0.55 2.41 2.23
N ALA A 341 -1.28 3.52 2.15
CA ALA A 341 -0.98 4.71 2.92
C ALA A 341 -2.18 5.10 3.80
N TRP A 342 -1.90 5.60 5.00
CA TRP A 342 -2.93 6.05 5.93
C TRP A 342 -2.45 7.29 6.69
N GLU A 343 -3.40 8.07 7.17
CA GLU A 343 -3.13 9.23 8.02
C GLU A 343 -2.82 8.76 9.46
N ALA A 344 -1.71 9.23 10.02
CA ALA A 344 -1.35 8.97 11.41
C ALA A 344 -2.23 9.78 12.37
N GLU A 345 -2.77 9.16 13.41
CA GLU A 345 -3.58 9.85 14.42
C GLU A 345 -2.76 10.26 15.65
N ARG A 346 -3.22 11.30 16.37
CA ARG A 346 -2.73 11.66 17.71
C ARG A 346 -2.97 10.53 18.70
N GLY A 347 -1.95 9.70 18.94
CA GLY A 347 -1.97 8.62 19.94
C GLY A 347 -2.04 7.19 19.39
N GLY A 348 -1.93 6.98 18.07
CA GLY A 348 -1.89 5.63 17.50
C GLY A 348 -2.38 5.54 16.05
N VAL A 349 -2.66 4.31 15.62
CA VAL A 349 -3.30 4.00 14.32
C VAL A 349 -4.81 4.03 14.56
N ARG A 350 -5.57 4.71 13.70
CA ARG A 350 -7.03 4.53 13.65
C ARG A 350 -7.29 3.04 13.54
N SER A 351 -8.09 2.45 14.42
CA SER A 351 -8.66 1.14 14.10
C SER A 351 -9.44 1.32 12.81
N GLU A 352 -8.86 0.90 11.68
CA GLU A 352 -9.66 0.63 10.49
C GLU A 352 -10.76 -0.35 10.92
N PRO A 353 -11.97 -0.27 10.37
CA PRO A 353 -13.01 -1.22 10.71
C PRO A 353 -12.53 -2.62 10.32
N SER A 354 -11.88 -3.32 11.26
CA SER A 354 -11.77 -4.77 11.18
C SER A 354 -13.21 -5.27 11.26
N ALA A 355 -13.60 -6.10 10.29
CA ALA A 355 -14.85 -6.83 10.37
C ALA A 355 -14.75 -7.94 11.43
N THR A 356 -14.26 -7.64 12.64
CA THR A 356 -14.34 -8.51 13.80
C THR A 356 -15.70 -8.26 14.45
N ARG A 357 -16.73 -9.01 14.04
CA ARG A 357 -17.96 -9.10 14.83
C ARG A 357 -17.67 -9.96 16.05
N GLU A 358 -17.30 -9.34 17.17
CA GLU A 358 -17.19 -10.03 18.46
C GLU A 358 -18.56 -10.12 19.14
N GLY A 359 -18.95 -11.35 19.49
CA GLY A 359 -20.05 -11.63 20.40
C GLY A 359 -19.55 -11.98 21.80
N VAL A 360 -19.97 -11.18 22.79
CA VAL A 360 -20.25 -11.54 24.19
C VAL A 360 -19.10 -11.67 25.21
N ARG A 361 -19.02 -10.62 26.06
CA ARG A 361 -18.90 -10.51 27.55
C ARG A 361 -17.90 -11.37 28.35
N GLY A 362 -17.02 -10.66 29.08
CA GLY A 362 -16.51 -11.05 30.41
C GLY A 362 -15.15 -10.44 30.79
N GLU A 363 -15.13 -9.37 31.61
CA GLU A 363 -13.96 -8.98 32.45
C GLU A 363 -13.84 -9.96 33.65
N PRO A 364 -12.70 -10.12 34.39
CA PRO A 364 -11.64 -9.15 34.80
C PRO A 364 -10.23 -9.83 35.00
N PRO A 365 -9.34 -9.48 35.98
CA PRO A 365 -8.73 -8.20 36.39
C PRO A 365 -7.18 -8.16 36.16
N ALA A 366 -6.60 -6.97 36.37
CA ALA A 366 -5.19 -6.63 36.26
C ALA A 366 -4.26 -7.26 37.32
N THR A 367 -3.03 -7.63 36.92
CA THR A 367 -1.87 -7.81 37.83
C THR A 367 -0.56 -7.34 37.18
N SER A 368 0.40 -7.03 38.06
CA SER A 368 1.52 -6.10 37.92
C SER A 368 2.90 -6.72 37.64
N SER A 369 3.83 -5.85 37.22
CA SER A 369 5.30 -5.93 37.35
C SER A 369 6.04 -6.80 36.32
N ALA A 370 7.29 -6.56 35.91
CA ALA A 370 8.28 -5.56 36.27
C ALA A 370 9.18 -5.30 35.04
N THR A 371 9.67 -4.07 34.91
CA THR A 371 10.59 -3.61 33.86
C THR A 371 12.02 -4.07 34.13
N SER A 372 12.70 -4.58 33.10
CA SER A 372 14.17 -4.66 33.06
C SER A 372 14.68 -3.74 31.96
N THR A 373 15.58 -2.84 32.33
CA THR A 373 16.13 -1.75 31.53
C THR A 373 17.38 -2.21 30.80
N VAL A 374 17.40 -2.07 29.47
CA VAL A 374 18.63 -2.01 28.69
C VAL A 374 18.82 -0.56 28.23
N ARG A 375 19.96 0.02 28.64
CA ARG A 375 20.33 1.42 28.38
C ARG A 375 20.83 1.57 26.95
N GLY A 376 20.09 2.34 26.16
CA GLY A 376 20.51 3.03 24.94
C GLY A 376 19.46 4.11 24.71
N GLY A 377 19.82 5.39 24.84
CA GLY A 377 18.87 6.50 24.90
C GLY A 377 18.06 6.65 23.62
N PHE A 378 16.86 6.08 23.62
CA PHE A 378 15.80 6.29 22.64
C PHE A 378 14.54 6.58 23.45
N ASP A 379 13.98 7.78 23.30
CA ASP A 379 12.75 8.20 23.99
C ASP A 379 11.55 7.98 23.03
N PRO A 380 10.70 6.98 23.27
CA PRO A 380 9.57 6.66 22.39
C PRO A 380 8.46 7.73 22.43
N ALA A 381 8.36 8.50 23.52
CA ALA A 381 7.36 9.56 23.66
C ALA A 381 7.75 10.80 22.85
N SER A 382 9.05 11.05 22.69
CA SER A 382 9.54 12.16 21.87
C SER A 382 9.31 11.94 20.38
N CYS A 383 9.15 10.70 19.91
CA CYS A 383 8.98 10.43 18.48
C CYS A 383 7.61 10.90 17.97
N PHE A 384 6.53 10.63 18.70
CA PHE A 384 5.19 11.10 18.31
C PHE A 384 5.03 12.61 18.48
N ASP A 385 5.49 13.17 19.60
CA ASP A 385 5.48 14.61 19.84
C ASP A 385 6.44 15.38 18.93
N ALA A 386 7.53 14.76 18.42
CA ALA A 386 8.40 15.35 17.39
C ALA A 386 7.86 15.18 15.96
N LEU A 387 7.15 14.09 15.65
CA LEU A 387 6.42 13.93 14.38
C LEU A 387 5.32 15.01 14.23
N CYS A 388 4.72 15.46 15.34
CA CYS A 388 3.73 16.54 15.37
C CYS A 388 4.32 17.95 15.62
N LYS A 389 5.60 18.08 15.99
CA LYS A 389 6.29 19.37 16.19
C LYS A 389 7.35 19.55 15.10
N VAL A 390 6.93 19.98 13.92
CA VAL A 390 7.86 20.63 12.99
C VAL A 390 8.19 22.02 13.58
N PRO A 391 9.46 22.37 13.86
CA PRO A 391 9.78 23.72 14.30
C PRO A 391 9.45 24.70 13.17
N ASP A 392 8.65 25.71 13.51
CA ASP A 392 8.41 26.87 12.68
C ASP A 392 9.75 27.56 12.41
N ALA A 393 10.32 27.36 11.22
CA ALA A 393 11.54 28.01 10.82
C ALA A 393 11.22 29.44 10.35
N SER A 394 11.00 30.34 11.31
CA SER A 394 11.07 31.77 11.07
C SER A 394 12.11 32.42 12.01
N ASN A 395 13.12 33.00 11.36
CA ASN A 395 14.22 33.78 11.92
C ASN A 395 13.68 34.90 12.85
N PRO A 396 14.30 35.20 14.00
CA PRO A 396 13.83 36.27 14.88
C PRO A 396 14.24 37.64 14.33
N LEU A 397 13.46 38.66 14.70
CA LEU A 397 13.60 40.11 14.45
C LEU A 397 12.67 40.66 13.36
N VAL A 398 11.47 41.13 13.76
CA VAL A 398 11.06 42.55 13.76
C VAL A 398 9.79 42.66 14.63
N ALA A 399 9.80 43.58 15.59
CA ALA A 399 8.67 43.87 16.46
C ALA A 399 7.67 44.82 15.77
N GLY A 400 6.37 44.49 15.85
CA GLY A 400 5.26 45.45 15.72
C GLY A 400 4.26 45.18 14.60
N GLY A 401 3.01 44.80 14.96
CA GLY A 401 1.84 44.96 14.08
C GLY A 401 0.76 43.87 14.19
N SER A 402 -0.34 44.19 14.90
CA SER A 402 -1.74 43.71 14.84
C SER A 402 -2.14 42.21 14.70
N PRO A 403 -3.27 41.80 15.31
CA PRO A 403 -3.69 40.41 15.36
C PRO A 403 -4.43 40.01 14.07
N LEU A 404 -3.92 38.99 13.38
CA LEU A 404 -4.67 38.28 12.34
C LEU A 404 -5.05 36.87 12.82
N SER A 405 -6.34 36.60 12.59
CA SER A 405 -7.19 35.43 12.83
C SER A 405 -6.60 34.06 12.38
N PRO A 406 -7.15 32.92 12.82
CA PRO A 406 -6.51 31.61 12.79
C PRO A 406 -6.73 30.87 11.46
N SER A 407 -5.67 30.31 10.88
CA SER A 407 -5.78 29.13 10.02
C SER A 407 -4.57 28.21 10.24
N SER A 408 -4.48 27.62 11.42
CA SER A 408 -3.62 26.44 11.61
C SER A 408 -4.35 25.22 11.02
N ALA A 409 -4.29 25.04 9.70
CA ALA A 409 -4.60 23.74 9.14
C ALA A 409 -3.61 22.74 9.77
N SER A 410 -4.11 21.76 10.53
CA SER A 410 -3.28 20.73 11.13
C SER A 410 -2.58 19.95 10.03
N ARG A 411 -1.25 20.04 9.96
CA ARG A 411 -0.44 19.26 9.01
C ARG A 411 -0.66 17.76 9.24
N ARG A 412 -0.98 17.04 8.16
CA ARG A 412 -1.29 15.60 8.18
C ARG A 412 0.00 14.80 7.98
N ILE A 413 0.22 13.79 8.82
CA ILE A 413 1.33 12.85 8.62
C ILE A 413 0.78 11.61 7.93
N ILE A 414 1.30 11.29 6.74
CA ILE A 414 0.86 10.16 5.94
C ILE A 414 1.94 9.09 5.99
N ILE A 415 1.58 7.91 6.49
CA ILE A 415 2.50 6.79 6.57
C ILE A 415 2.22 5.86 5.40
N HIS A 416 3.27 5.56 4.64
CA HIS A 416 3.27 4.64 3.52
C HIS A 416 3.87 3.31 3.97
N ARG A 417 3.21 2.20 3.68
CA ARG A 417 3.74 0.84 3.81
C ARG A 417 3.82 0.21 2.43
N LYS A 418 4.98 -0.31 2.06
CA LYS A 418 5.17 -1.12 0.87
C LYS A 418 5.82 -2.43 1.25
N GLY A 419 5.08 -3.52 1.13
CA GLY A 419 5.48 -4.81 1.72
C GLY A 419 5.72 -4.70 3.23
N ALA A 420 4.86 -3.99 3.95
CA ALA A 420 4.90 -3.95 5.41
C ALA A 420 3.48 -3.94 5.95
N THR A 421 3.22 -4.61 7.07
CA THR A 421 1.87 -4.74 7.64
C THR A 421 1.68 -3.82 8.85
N PRO A 422 0.44 -3.37 9.16
CA PRO A 422 0.14 -2.76 10.44
C PRO A 422 0.50 -3.66 11.63
N ALA A 423 1.16 -3.08 12.63
CA ALA A 423 1.57 -3.72 13.88
C ALA A 423 1.36 -2.80 15.09
N GLY A 424 0.27 -2.01 15.04
CA GLY A 424 -0.24 -1.30 16.22
C GLY A 424 -0.51 -2.25 17.39
N ARG A 425 -0.51 -1.75 18.62
CA ARG A 425 -0.72 -2.60 19.81
C ARG A 425 -2.05 -3.35 19.68
N GLY A 426 -1.99 -4.69 19.72
CA GLY A 426 -3.18 -5.54 19.63
C GLY A 426 -3.67 -5.82 18.22
N VAL A 427 -3.16 -5.13 17.19
CA VAL A 427 -3.57 -5.31 15.80
C VAL A 427 -3.13 -6.70 15.32
N LEU A 428 -4.07 -7.50 14.81
CA LEU A 428 -3.77 -8.80 14.23
C LEU A 428 -3.17 -8.63 12.83
N GLY A 429 -2.28 -9.55 12.45
CA GLY A 429 -1.71 -9.60 11.11
C GLY A 429 -1.27 -11.00 10.73
N ILE A 430 -1.08 -11.21 9.45
CA ILE A 430 -0.59 -12.47 8.87
C ILE A 430 0.73 -12.18 8.16
N ILE A 431 1.75 -12.96 8.51
CA ILE A 431 3.09 -12.91 7.90
C ILE A 431 3.35 -14.28 7.23
N PRO A 432 3.05 -14.45 5.93
CA PRO A 432 3.34 -15.68 5.20
C PRO A 432 4.84 -15.91 4.98
N GLY A 433 5.24 -17.18 4.93
CA GLY A 433 6.54 -17.59 4.43
C GLY A 433 6.54 -17.72 2.90
N SER A 434 6.62 -18.97 2.43
CA SER A 434 6.58 -19.38 1.04
C SER A 434 5.64 -20.58 0.91
N MET A 435 5.44 -21.08 -0.31
CA MET A 435 4.64 -22.30 -0.56
C MET A 435 5.12 -23.54 0.23
N ALA A 436 6.33 -23.54 0.80
CA ALA A 436 6.89 -24.66 1.56
C ALA A 436 7.40 -24.29 2.96
N SER A 437 7.23 -23.05 3.40
CA SER A 437 7.66 -22.58 4.73
C SER A 437 6.45 -22.05 5.52
N PRO A 438 6.51 -22.03 6.86
CA PRO A 438 5.37 -21.60 7.66
C PRO A 438 5.01 -20.13 7.42
N GLY A 439 3.74 -19.80 7.64
CA GLY A 439 3.29 -18.45 7.94
C GLY A 439 2.93 -18.30 9.42
N TYR A 440 2.72 -17.07 9.85
CA TYR A 440 2.41 -16.75 11.24
C TYR A 440 1.21 -15.81 11.34
N LEU A 441 0.27 -16.16 12.22
CA LEU A 441 -0.72 -15.21 12.75
C LEU A 441 -0.06 -14.49 13.91
N VAL A 442 -0.04 -13.15 13.86
CA VAL A 442 0.71 -12.31 14.79
C VAL A 442 -0.16 -11.20 15.37
N ARG A 443 0.31 -10.62 16.48
CA ARG A 443 -0.26 -9.44 17.12
C ARG A 443 0.79 -8.36 17.25
N GLY A 444 0.48 -7.14 16.80
CA GLY A 444 1.37 -6.00 16.92
C GLY A 444 1.63 -5.60 18.37
N ARG A 445 2.91 -5.28 18.67
CA ARG A 445 3.34 -4.75 19.97
C ARG A 445 3.20 -3.22 20.07
N GLY A 446 2.94 -2.55 18.95
CA GLY A 446 2.77 -1.09 18.88
C GLY A 446 4.08 -0.33 18.98
N ASN A 447 5.15 -0.84 18.36
CA ASN A 447 6.46 -0.18 18.36
C ASN A 447 6.41 1.11 17.53
N ALA A 448 6.57 2.26 18.19
CA ALA A 448 6.54 3.56 17.51
C ALA A 448 7.74 3.77 16.56
N ALA A 449 8.90 3.17 16.85
CA ALA A 449 10.09 3.30 16.01
C ALA A 449 9.89 2.64 14.63
N SER A 450 9.04 1.61 14.55
CA SER A 450 8.68 0.97 13.29
C SER A 450 7.48 1.65 12.61
N LEU A 451 7.05 2.81 13.11
CA LEU A 451 5.82 3.48 12.70
C LEU A 451 4.62 2.53 12.82
N TYR A 452 4.59 1.74 13.89
CA TYR A 452 3.57 0.72 14.16
C TYR A 452 3.42 -0.28 13.01
N SER A 453 4.54 -0.77 12.50
CA SER A 453 4.59 -1.69 11.36
C SER A 453 5.48 -2.91 11.63
N ALA A 454 5.28 -3.96 10.85
CA ALA A 454 6.07 -5.19 10.86
C ALA A 454 6.25 -5.72 9.41
N SER A 455 7.04 -6.78 9.25
CA SER A 455 7.18 -7.48 7.96
C SER A 455 5.86 -7.95 7.40
N HIS A 456 5.78 -8.03 6.08
CA HIS A 456 4.60 -8.56 5.38
C HIS A 456 4.77 -10.03 4.96
N GLY A 457 5.98 -10.58 5.01
CA GLY A 457 6.23 -11.98 4.68
C GLY A 457 7.71 -12.33 4.81
N ALA A 458 8.16 -13.37 4.11
CA ALA A 458 9.59 -13.70 4.06
C ALA A 458 10.42 -12.69 3.25
N GLY A 459 9.81 -12.08 2.22
CA GLY A 459 10.52 -11.23 1.27
C GLY A 459 11.40 -12.04 0.29
N ARG A 460 11.62 -11.49 -0.90
CA ARG A 460 12.40 -12.20 -1.93
C ARG A 460 13.89 -12.12 -1.62
N ALA A 461 14.58 -13.26 -1.74
CA ALA A 461 16.05 -13.34 -1.69
C ALA A 461 16.68 -13.06 -3.06
N MET A 462 15.90 -13.18 -4.14
CA MET A 462 16.37 -12.94 -5.51
C MET A 462 15.24 -12.47 -6.44
N SER A 463 15.62 -11.85 -7.56
CA SER A 463 14.67 -11.40 -8.59
C SER A 463 13.92 -12.56 -9.23
N ARG A 464 12.74 -12.30 -9.82
CA ARG A 464 11.97 -13.31 -10.57
C ARG A 464 12.78 -13.93 -11.71
N THR A 465 13.56 -13.12 -12.42
CA THR A 465 14.44 -13.60 -13.49
C THR A 465 15.56 -14.49 -12.95
N ALA A 466 16.17 -14.12 -11.82
CA ALA A 466 17.18 -14.96 -11.18
C ALA A 466 16.57 -16.30 -10.72
N ALA A 467 15.40 -16.26 -10.08
CA ALA A 467 14.69 -17.47 -9.63
C ALA A 467 14.39 -18.42 -10.80
N ARG A 468 13.87 -17.92 -11.94
CA ARG A 468 13.62 -18.75 -13.13
C ARG A 468 14.88 -19.40 -13.70
N ASN A 469 16.04 -18.75 -13.56
CA ASN A 469 17.30 -19.24 -14.10
C ASN A 469 18.04 -20.17 -13.13
N GLN A 470 17.84 -20.02 -11.82
CA GLN A 470 18.64 -20.68 -10.78
C GLN A 470 17.86 -21.75 -10.00
N CYS A 471 16.55 -21.62 -9.86
CA CYS A 471 15.73 -22.59 -9.14
C CYS A 471 15.40 -23.80 -10.04
N SER A 472 15.15 -24.96 -9.42
CA SER A 472 14.70 -26.15 -10.12
C SER A 472 13.38 -26.68 -9.58
N TRP A 473 12.49 -27.07 -10.50
CA TRP A 473 11.26 -27.80 -10.14
C TRP A 473 11.54 -29.13 -9.45
N SER A 474 12.66 -29.81 -9.74
CA SER A 474 12.98 -31.08 -9.09
C SER A 474 13.26 -30.88 -7.59
N GLU A 475 14.00 -29.82 -7.25
CA GLU A 475 14.33 -29.45 -5.88
C GLU A 475 13.12 -28.89 -5.13
N ALA A 476 12.36 -28.00 -5.78
CA ALA A 476 11.13 -27.45 -5.21
C ALA A 476 10.13 -28.57 -4.91
N LYS A 477 9.88 -29.50 -5.85
CA LYS A 477 9.00 -30.66 -5.63
C LYS A 477 9.53 -31.61 -4.56
N ARG A 478 10.84 -31.74 -4.40
CA ARG A 478 11.43 -32.52 -3.30
C ARG A 478 11.08 -31.89 -1.95
N LEU A 479 11.33 -30.59 -1.79
CA LEU A 479 11.02 -29.87 -0.56
C LEU A 479 9.51 -29.90 -0.24
N LEU A 480 8.66 -29.70 -1.25
CA LEU A 480 7.20 -29.78 -1.08
C LEU A 480 6.75 -31.16 -0.58
N ARG A 481 7.33 -32.26 -1.10
CA ARG A 481 7.05 -33.62 -0.61
C ARG A 481 7.53 -33.82 0.83
N GLU A 482 8.72 -33.33 1.17
CA GLU A 482 9.26 -33.39 2.54
C GLU A 482 8.39 -32.62 3.54
N ARG A 483 7.72 -31.55 3.08
CA ARG A 483 6.84 -30.70 3.89
C ARG A 483 5.37 -31.10 3.82
N ASP A 484 5.02 -32.18 3.12
CA ASP A 484 3.64 -32.66 2.93
C ASP A 484 2.73 -31.60 2.29
N VAL A 485 3.23 -30.92 1.25
CA VAL A 485 2.52 -29.88 0.49
C VAL A 485 2.15 -30.38 -0.90
N HIS A 486 0.85 -30.33 -1.20
CA HIS A 486 0.30 -30.55 -2.53
C HIS A 486 0.24 -29.23 -3.30
N LEU A 487 1.08 -29.10 -4.32
CA LEU A 487 1.09 -27.94 -5.21
C LEU A 487 0.18 -28.19 -6.42
N ILE A 488 -0.89 -27.38 -6.54
CA ILE A 488 -1.80 -27.39 -7.69
C ILE A 488 -1.12 -26.73 -8.90
N SER A 489 -0.59 -25.52 -8.71
CA SER A 489 0.13 -24.76 -9.72
C SER A 489 0.96 -23.64 -9.08
N ALA A 490 2.10 -23.31 -9.68
CA ALA A 490 2.88 -22.10 -9.42
C ALA A 490 3.87 -21.84 -10.56
N GLY A 491 4.42 -20.63 -10.62
CA GLY A 491 5.59 -20.29 -11.42
C GLY A 491 6.90 -20.61 -10.70
N LEU A 492 7.97 -20.89 -11.46
CA LEU A 492 9.27 -21.17 -10.87
C LEU A 492 9.89 -19.95 -10.19
N ASP A 493 9.45 -18.74 -10.58
CA ASP A 493 9.81 -17.50 -9.89
C ASP A 493 9.25 -17.40 -8.47
N GLU A 494 8.32 -18.27 -8.08
CA GLU A 494 7.76 -18.33 -6.73
C GLU A 494 8.27 -19.54 -5.94
N ALA A 495 9.27 -20.27 -6.45
CA ALA A 495 9.87 -21.40 -5.75
C ALA A 495 10.31 -21.03 -4.33
N PRO A 496 10.28 -21.96 -3.35
CA PRO A 496 10.62 -21.67 -1.96
C PRO A 496 11.98 -20.99 -1.77
N PHE A 497 12.97 -21.38 -2.58
CA PHE A 497 14.34 -20.84 -2.54
C PHE A 497 14.47 -19.41 -3.08
N ALA A 498 13.42 -18.87 -3.70
CA ALA A 498 13.40 -17.48 -4.16
C ALA A 498 13.13 -16.49 -3.00
N TYR A 499 12.77 -17.00 -1.82
CA TYR A 499 12.43 -16.25 -0.63
C TYR A 499 13.49 -16.39 0.46
N LYS A 500 13.55 -15.42 1.37
CA LYS A 500 14.40 -15.49 2.56
C LYS A 500 13.86 -16.52 3.55
N ASP A 501 14.66 -16.85 4.56
CA ASP A 501 14.20 -17.66 5.67
C ASP A 501 13.21 -16.87 6.54
N ILE A 502 11.98 -17.37 6.63
CA ILE A 502 10.93 -16.73 7.42
C ILE A 502 11.26 -16.75 8.91
N ASP A 503 11.96 -17.77 9.41
CA ASP A 503 12.28 -17.88 10.83
C ASP A 503 13.32 -16.81 11.23
N GLU A 504 14.28 -16.49 10.36
CA GLU A 504 15.23 -15.38 10.55
C GLU A 504 14.52 -14.01 10.51
N VAL A 505 13.57 -13.83 9.58
CA VAL A 505 12.75 -12.62 9.48
C VAL A 505 11.93 -12.41 10.75
N MET A 506 11.31 -13.46 11.28
CA MET A 506 10.53 -13.39 12.51
C MET A 506 11.40 -13.15 13.75
N ALA A 507 12.57 -13.79 13.84
CA ALA A 507 13.52 -13.55 14.93
C ALA A 507 14.00 -12.10 14.98
N SER A 508 14.22 -11.49 13.80
CA SER A 508 14.71 -10.12 13.64
C SER A 508 13.70 -9.02 13.99
N GLN A 509 12.44 -9.37 14.28
CA GLN A 509 11.36 -8.42 14.59
C GLN A 509 10.55 -8.81 15.84
N SER A 510 11.18 -9.55 16.76
CA SER A 510 10.53 -9.98 18.01
C SER A 510 10.05 -8.83 18.90
N ASP A 511 10.56 -7.60 18.71
CA ASP A 511 10.08 -6.38 19.38
C ASP A 511 8.88 -5.72 18.68
N LEU A 512 8.52 -6.16 17.47
CA LEU A 512 7.42 -5.61 16.67
C LEU A 512 6.11 -6.39 16.84
N VAL A 513 6.19 -7.72 16.98
CA VAL A 513 5.01 -8.60 17.01
C VAL A 513 5.15 -9.76 17.99
N ASP A 514 4.02 -10.24 18.50
CA ASP A 514 3.87 -11.52 19.19
C ASP A 514 3.30 -12.57 18.22
N VAL A 515 3.87 -13.77 18.20
CA VAL A 515 3.29 -14.90 17.46
C VAL A 515 2.11 -15.46 18.25
N ILE A 516 0.95 -15.57 17.59
CA ILE A 516 -0.27 -16.19 18.13
C ILE A 516 -0.36 -17.64 17.66
N ALA A 517 -0.16 -17.87 16.36
CA ALA A 517 -0.31 -19.18 15.76
C ALA A 517 0.66 -19.38 14.59
N ARG A 518 0.99 -20.64 14.34
CA ARG A 518 1.78 -21.08 13.18
C ARG A 518 0.87 -21.70 12.14
N PHE A 519 1.01 -21.29 10.88
CA PHE A 519 0.30 -21.83 9.73
C PHE A 519 1.28 -22.63 8.86
N ASP A 520 1.05 -23.93 8.70
CA ASP A 520 1.84 -24.77 7.80
C ASP A 520 1.02 -25.09 6.53
N PRO A 521 1.45 -24.65 5.32
CA PRO A 521 0.71 -24.90 4.09
C PRO A 521 0.60 -26.40 3.79
N ARG A 522 -0.49 -26.80 3.12
CA ARG A 522 -0.77 -28.19 2.71
C ARG A 522 -1.26 -28.31 1.29
N ILE A 523 -2.04 -27.36 0.82
CA ILE A 523 -2.53 -27.30 -0.56
C ILE A 523 -2.28 -25.89 -1.05
N VAL A 524 -1.56 -25.73 -2.16
CA VAL A 524 -1.15 -24.42 -2.67
C VAL A 524 -1.57 -24.24 -4.12
N LYS A 525 -2.23 -23.12 -4.42
CA LYS A 525 -2.49 -22.68 -5.79
C LYS A 525 -1.99 -21.25 -6.00
N MET A 526 -1.18 -21.08 -7.02
CA MET A 526 -0.74 -19.82 -7.60
C MET A 526 -1.01 -19.84 -9.11
N ALA A 527 -0.78 -18.73 -9.79
CA ALA A 527 -0.80 -18.73 -11.26
C ALA A 527 0.26 -19.69 -11.82
N PRO A 528 -0.04 -20.39 -12.94
CA PRO A 528 0.90 -21.31 -13.56
C PRO A 528 2.14 -20.59 -14.12
N ASP A 529 3.20 -21.35 -14.36
CA ASP A 529 4.44 -20.84 -14.92
C ASP A 529 4.24 -20.18 -16.29
N GLY A 530 5.00 -19.11 -16.55
CA GLY A 530 4.89 -18.30 -17.76
C GLY A 530 3.84 -17.18 -17.74
N GLU A 531 2.95 -17.15 -16.74
CA GLU A 531 2.09 -15.98 -16.49
C GLU A 531 2.94 -14.79 -16.05
N ARG A 532 2.67 -13.60 -16.60
CA ARG A 532 3.37 -12.39 -16.12
C ARG A 532 2.79 -11.99 -14.76
N ALA A 533 3.65 -11.51 -13.88
CA ALA A 533 3.23 -10.93 -12.61
C ALA A 533 2.51 -9.59 -12.85
N GLU A 534 1.61 -9.21 -11.94
CA GLU A 534 0.88 -7.94 -12.03
C GLU A 534 1.67 -6.74 -11.51
N ASP A 535 2.81 -6.99 -10.85
CA ASP A 535 3.68 -6.02 -10.20
C ASP A 535 5.05 -5.82 -10.87
#